data_AF-A0A1H7SZV9-F1
#
_entry.id   AF-A0A1H7SZV9-F1
#
_cell.length_a   1.000
_cell.length_b   1.000
_cell.length_c   1.000
_cell.angle_alpha   90.00
_cell.angle_beta   90.00
_cell.angle_gamma   90.00
#
_symmetry.space_group_name_H-M   'P 1'
#
loop_
_entity.id
_entity.type
_entity.pdbx_description
1 polymer ?
#
loop_
_entity_poly.entity_id
_entity_poly.type
_entity_poly.pdbx_seq_one_letter_code
_entity_poly.pdbx_strand_id
1 'polypeptide(L)'
;MKQVLPLAAAVLSLAACNGAPPSTTTNSMTSAGSTEPAADNIAAPETDAVDATPTAAPAASPTTAAVSVDAKKWAGRWIGVEGTYLNVTPTGANTASLEMQYDLDNKGTYPATVTPEGLRFTRGGEQMLLRPSDGDATGLKWLAGKKDCLTVKSGEGYCRA
;
A
#
# COMPACT_ATOMS: atom_id res chain seq x y z
N MET A 1 2.04 6.96 -53.66
CA MET A 1 1.25 8.17 -54.00
C MET A 1 0.77 8.83 -52.70
N LYS A 2 0.32 10.09 -52.71
CA LYS A 2 -0.46 10.65 -51.57
C LYS A 2 -1.92 10.27 -51.75
N GLN A 3 -2.61 9.90 -50.67
CA GLN A 3 -4.05 9.68 -50.67
C GLN A 3 -4.61 10.28 -49.38
N VAL A 4 -5.58 11.19 -49.53
CA VAL A 4 -6.16 12.00 -48.45
C VAL A 4 -7.67 11.95 -48.61
N LEU A 5 -8.38 11.45 -47.62
CA LEU A 5 -9.84 11.42 -47.48
C LEU A 5 -10.15 11.50 -45.95
N PRO A 6 -11.38 11.85 -45.51
CA PRO A 6 -11.51 13.03 -44.66
C PRO A 6 -12.07 12.72 -43.26
N LEU A 7 -12.18 13.76 -42.44
CA LEU A 7 -12.87 13.72 -41.16
C LEU A 7 -14.34 13.30 -41.33
N ALA A 8 -14.77 12.34 -40.52
CA ALA A 8 -16.16 12.14 -40.14
C ALA A 8 -16.29 12.42 -38.64
N ALA A 9 -16.71 13.63 -38.27
CA ALA A 9 -16.85 14.05 -36.88
C ALA A 9 -18.20 13.60 -36.31
N ALA A 10 -18.21 12.53 -35.51
CA ALA A 10 -19.38 12.07 -34.77
C ALA A 10 -19.37 12.66 -33.35
N VAL A 11 -20.15 13.72 -33.13
CA VAL A 11 -20.33 14.33 -31.81
C VAL A 11 -21.41 13.57 -31.05
N LEU A 12 -21.01 12.77 -30.04
CA LEU A 12 -21.93 12.17 -29.08
C LEU A 12 -21.97 13.02 -27.80
N SER A 13 -23.13 13.61 -27.53
CA SER A 13 -23.37 14.42 -26.33
C SER A 13 -23.51 13.54 -25.09
N LEU A 14 -22.59 13.67 -24.12
CA LEU A 14 -22.76 13.06 -22.80
C LEU A 14 -23.69 13.93 -21.94
N ALA A 15 -24.75 13.34 -21.40
CA ALA A 15 -25.64 14.00 -20.45
C ALA A 15 -25.00 14.02 -19.05
N ALA A 16 -24.73 15.21 -18.52
CA ALA A 16 -24.14 15.41 -17.20
C ALA A 16 -25.21 15.74 -16.14
N CYS A 17 -25.74 14.72 -15.46
CA CYS A 17 -26.61 14.90 -14.29
C CYS A 17 -25.75 15.17 -13.04
N ASN A 18 -25.45 16.45 -12.77
CA ASN A 18 -24.53 16.88 -11.73
C ASN A 18 -25.20 16.94 -10.33
N GLY A 19 -25.15 15.84 -9.58
CA GLY A 19 -25.64 15.78 -8.19
C GLY A 19 -24.70 16.43 -7.18
N ALA A 20 -25.18 17.42 -6.43
CA ALA A 20 -24.47 18.03 -5.30
C ALA A 20 -24.98 17.47 -3.95
N PRO A 21 -24.13 17.31 -2.92
CA PRO A 21 -24.51 16.66 -1.67
C PRO A 21 -25.19 17.61 -0.66
N PRO A 22 -26.13 17.12 0.17
CA PRO A 22 -26.53 17.80 1.40
C PRO A 22 -25.50 17.57 2.52
N SER A 23 -25.14 18.64 3.23
CA SER A 23 -24.17 18.58 4.34
C SER A 23 -24.78 18.16 5.68
N THR A 24 -23.97 17.46 6.49
CA THR A 24 -23.94 17.48 7.97
C THR A 24 -25.26 17.47 8.76
N THR A 25 -25.48 16.38 9.51
CA THR A 25 -26.26 16.39 10.76
C THR A 25 -25.42 15.79 11.88
N THR A 26 -24.95 16.63 12.81
CA THR A 26 -24.13 16.22 13.96
C THR A 26 -24.99 15.98 15.18
N ASN A 27 -25.28 14.72 15.51
CA ASN A 27 -26.02 14.33 16.71
C ASN A 27 -25.11 13.65 17.74
N SER A 28 -24.21 14.42 18.36
CA SER A 28 -23.52 13.98 19.59
C SER A 28 -24.53 13.92 20.74
N MET A 29 -24.74 12.74 21.31
CA MET A 29 -25.69 12.57 22.41
C MET A 29 -25.11 13.11 23.73
N THR A 30 -25.78 14.10 24.30
CA THR A 30 -25.53 14.55 25.68
C THR A 30 -25.82 13.41 26.66
N SER A 31 -24.81 12.97 27.40
CA SER A 31 -25.00 12.19 28.63
C SER A 31 -24.81 13.11 29.82
N ALA A 32 -25.85 13.27 30.65
CA ALA A 32 -25.83 14.14 31.82
C ALA A 32 -25.79 13.30 33.10
N GLY A 33 -24.85 13.60 33.99
CA GLY A 33 -24.61 12.83 35.22
C GLY A 33 -23.78 13.59 36.25
N SER A 34 -24.44 14.46 37.00
CA SER A 34 -23.99 15.02 38.28
C SER A 34 -24.91 14.43 39.38
N THR A 35 -24.58 14.34 40.67
CA THR A 35 -23.74 15.19 41.55
C THR A 35 -23.03 14.34 42.65
N GLU A 36 -21.73 14.57 42.94
CA GLU A 36 -21.21 15.16 44.21
C GLU A 36 -21.00 14.14 45.39
N PRO A 37 -20.44 14.51 46.58
CA PRO A 37 -18.99 14.80 46.77
C PRO A 37 -18.36 14.17 48.07
N ALA A 38 -17.14 14.61 48.41
CA ALA A 38 -16.35 14.34 49.66
C ALA A 38 -15.79 12.90 49.80
N ALA A 39 -14.68 12.58 50.49
CA ALA A 39 -13.62 13.28 51.27
C ALA A 39 -12.41 12.27 51.39
N ASP A 40 -11.17 12.53 51.86
CA ASP A 40 -10.37 13.68 52.33
C ASP A 40 -8.87 13.30 52.07
N ASN A 41 -7.95 14.16 51.57
CA ASN A 41 -7.15 15.20 52.26
C ASN A 41 -5.77 14.73 52.81
N ILE A 42 -4.85 15.70 53.00
CA ILE A 42 -3.55 15.67 53.74
C ILE A 42 -2.25 15.17 53.02
N ALA A 43 -1.18 15.93 53.29
CA ALA A 43 0.27 15.68 53.16
C ALA A 43 1.01 15.85 51.80
N ALA A 44 1.90 16.85 51.81
CA ALA A 44 3.18 16.98 51.09
C ALA A 44 4.21 17.52 52.13
N PRO A 45 5.54 17.57 51.89
CA PRO A 45 6.31 17.19 50.69
C PRO A 45 6.98 15.80 50.89
N GLU A 46 8.20 15.43 50.46
CA GLU A 46 9.52 16.11 50.50
C GLU A 46 10.34 15.95 49.20
N THR A 47 11.49 16.61 49.11
CA THR A 47 12.42 16.57 47.98
C THR A 47 13.43 15.43 48.07
N ASP A 48 13.73 14.78 46.95
CA ASP A 48 15.01 14.08 46.75
C ASP A 48 15.51 14.25 45.31
N ALA A 49 16.83 14.30 45.11
CA ALA A 49 17.45 14.71 43.84
C ALA A 49 18.59 13.78 43.40
N VAL A 50 18.25 12.80 42.56
CA VAL A 50 19.14 11.85 41.85
C VAL A 50 18.44 11.42 40.54
N ASP A 51 19.10 11.06 39.44
CA ASP A 51 20.51 11.19 39.02
C ASP A 51 20.53 11.40 37.48
N ALA A 52 21.58 12.03 36.94
CA ALA A 52 21.65 12.44 35.55
C ALA A 52 22.19 11.32 34.62
N THR A 53 21.38 10.30 34.35
CA THR A 53 21.78 9.15 33.49
C THR A 53 21.93 9.53 32.01
N PRO A 54 23.13 9.48 31.40
CA PRO A 54 23.34 9.76 29.98
C PRO A 54 23.17 8.46 29.15
N THR A 55 21.93 8.03 28.92
CA THR A 55 21.68 6.76 28.21
C THR A 55 21.60 6.92 26.69
N ALA A 56 22.48 6.18 25.99
CA ALA A 56 22.50 5.87 24.56
C ALA A 56 22.01 6.94 23.56
N ALA A 57 22.95 7.58 22.85
CA ALA A 57 22.68 8.03 21.49
C ALA A 57 22.21 6.83 20.64
N PRO A 58 21.29 7.01 19.67
CA PRO A 58 20.76 5.91 18.87
C PRO A 58 21.91 5.22 18.12
N ALA A 59 22.17 3.96 18.49
CA ALA A 59 23.14 3.14 17.77
C ALA A 59 22.72 3.05 16.30
N ALA A 60 23.61 3.46 15.40
CA ALA A 60 23.32 3.42 13.97
C ALA A 60 23.02 1.96 13.58
N SER A 61 21.78 1.69 13.20
CA SER A 61 21.35 0.38 12.71
C SER A 61 22.33 -0.11 11.64
N PRO A 62 22.74 -1.39 11.66
CA PRO A 62 23.71 -1.87 10.69
C PRO A 62 23.15 -1.66 9.29
N THR A 63 23.86 -0.85 8.49
CA THR A 63 23.67 -0.79 7.04
C THR A 63 24.09 -2.14 6.49
N THR A 64 23.16 -3.09 6.48
CA THR A 64 23.30 -4.36 5.78
C THR A 64 23.63 -4.03 4.34
N ALA A 65 24.86 -4.36 3.92
CA ALA A 65 25.33 -4.07 2.56
C ALA A 65 24.34 -4.67 1.56
N ALA A 66 23.68 -3.81 0.79
CA ALA A 66 22.58 -4.21 -0.07
C ALA A 66 23.11 -5.09 -1.20
N VAL A 67 22.96 -6.41 -1.05
CA VAL A 67 23.20 -7.36 -2.13
C VAL A 67 22.36 -6.93 -3.34
N SER A 68 23.02 -6.76 -4.48
CA SER A 68 22.41 -6.24 -5.70
C SER A 68 21.52 -7.31 -6.33
N VAL A 69 20.23 -7.26 -6.00
CA VAL A 69 19.18 -8.12 -6.58
C VAL A 69 18.63 -7.40 -7.81
N ASP A 70 18.84 -7.96 -9.01
CA ASP A 70 18.46 -7.29 -10.26
C ASP A 70 16.93 -7.12 -10.37
N ALA A 71 16.50 -5.84 -10.31
CA ALA A 71 15.12 -5.41 -10.52
C ALA A 71 14.49 -5.98 -11.81
N LYS A 72 15.30 -6.24 -12.85
CA LYS A 72 14.85 -6.78 -14.14
C LYS A 72 14.25 -8.18 -14.03
N LYS A 73 14.60 -8.98 -13.02
CA LYS A 73 13.98 -10.30 -12.76
C LYS A 73 12.45 -10.18 -12.70
N TRP A 74 11.97 -9.15 -12.02
CA TRP A 74 10.56 -8.93 -11.73
C TRP A 74 9.84 -8.10 -12.81
N ALA A 75 10.57 -7.52 -13.76
CA ALA A 75 10.07 -6.53 -14.69
C ALA A 75 8.92 -7.03 -15.60
N GLY A 76 8.09 -6.09 -16.04
CA GLY A 76 6.98 -6.32 -16.95
C GLY A 76 5.65 -6.63 -16.27
N ARG A 77 4.70 -7.14 -17.06
CA ARG A 77 3.30 -7.36 -16.69
C ARG A 77 3.08 -8.76 -16.09
N TRP A 78 2.30 -8.79 -15.01
CA TRP A 78 1.80 -9.97 -14.32
C TRP A 78 0.28 -9.85 -14.21
N ILE A 79 -0.43 -10.97 -14.34
CA ILE A 79 -1.90 -11.02 -14.44
C ILE A 79 -2.46 -11.72 -13.20
N GLY A 80 -3.37 -11.03 -12.51
CA GLY A 80 -4.15 -11.58 -11.39
C GLY A 80 -5.55 -12.01 -11.84
N VAL A 81 -6.43 -12.26 -10.88
CA VAL A 81 -7.83 -12.64 -11.15
C VAL A 81 -8.69 -11.43 -11.53
N GLU A 82 -9.79 -11.66 -12.25
CA GLU A 82 -10.86 -10.65 -12.48
C GLU A 82 -10.39 -9.32 -13.11
N GLY A 83 -9.25 -9.31 -13.80
CA GLY A 83 -8.65 -8.12 -14.41
C GLY A 83 -7.63 -7.38 -13.54
N THR A 84 -7.43 -7.81 -12.28
CA THR A 84 -6.32 -7.35 -11.43
C THR A 84 -4.97 -7.63 -12.10
N TYR A 85 -3.99 -6.77 -11.83
CA TYR A 85 -2.69 -6.83 -12.47
C TYR A 85 -1.59 -6.17 -11.64
N LEU A 86 -0.36 -6.51 -12.01
CA LEU A 86 0.85 -5.81 -11.59
C LEU A 86 1.70 -5.53 -12.84
N ASN A 87 2.32 -4.36 -12.90
CA ASN A 87 3.31 -3.99 -13.90
C ASN A 87 4.54 -3.41 -13.17
N VAL A 88 5.66 -4.10 -13.28
CA VAL A 88 6.91 -3.76 -12.58
C VAL A 88 7.85 -3.05 -13.54
N THR A 89 8.16 -1.79 -13.24
CA THR A 89 9.11 -0.98 -14.02
C THR A 89 10.36 -0.70 -13.17
N PRO A 90 11.55 -1.25 -13.49
CA PRO A 90 12.79 -0.88 -12.84
C PRO A 90 13.07 0.63 -12.97
N THR A 91 13.39 1.29 -11.86
CA THR A 91 13.69 2.74 -11.80
C THR A 91 15.14 3.04 -11.42
N GLY A 92 15.90 2.01 -11.01
CA GLY A 92 17.29 2.07 -10.60
C GLY A 92 17.84 0.66 -10.37
N ALA A 93 19.03 0.54 -9.79
CA ALA A 93 19.66 -0.76 -9.54
C ALA A 93 18.83 -1.65 -8.60
N ASN A 94 18.44 -1.10 -7.44
CA ASN A 94 17.67 -1.79 -6.39
C ASN A 94 16.28 -1.15 -6.18
N THR A 95 15.74 -0.45 -7.19
CA THR A 95 14.44 0.26 -7.08
C THR A 95 13.54 -0.01 -8.29
N ALA A 96 12.23 -0.04 -8.04
CA ALA A 96 11.19 -0.20 -9.06
C ALA A 96 9.98 0.69 -8.77
N SER A 97 9.10 0.79 -9.77
CA SER A 97 7.74 1.31 -9.66
C SER A 97 6.77 0.16 -9.91
N LEU A 98 5.77 0.01 -9.05
CA LEU A 98 4.73 -1.01 -9.10
C LEU A 98 3.40 -0.34 -9.46
N GLU A 99 3.06 -0.32 -10.74
CA GLU A 99 1.71 0.04 -11.21
C GLU A 99 0.83 -1.20 -11.04
N MET A 100 -0.23 -1.12 -10.25
CA MET A 100 -1.08 -2.27 -9.93
C MET A 100 -2.56 -1.91 -9.79
N GLN A 101 -3.42 -2.88 -10.13
CA GLN A 101 -4.79 -2.98 -9.64
C GLN A 101 -4.87 -4.28 -8.85
N TYR A 102 -5.18 -4.20 -7.55
CA TYR A 102 -5.04 -5.33 -6.62
C TYR A 102 -6.38 -5.88 -6.10
N ASP A 103 -7.46 -5.15 -6.33
CA ASP A 103 -8.84 -5.61 -6.26
C ASP A 103 -9.68 -4.83 -7.29
N LEU A 104 -11.01 -5.01 -7.31
CA LEU A 104 -11.87 -4.40 -8.33
C LEU A 104 -11.97 -2.87 -8.23
N ASP A 105 -11.83 -2.31 -7.02
CA ASP A 105 -11.98 -0.89 -6.75
C ASP A 105 -10.63 -0.15 -6.73
N ASN A 106 -9.60 -0.79 -6.18
CA ASN A 106 -8.33 -0.17 -5.81
C ASN A 106 -7.20 -0.43 -6.81
N LYS A 107 -6.55 0.66 -7.21
CA LYS A 107 -5.39 0.70 -8.11
C LYS A 107 -4.49 1.88 -7.77
N GLY A 108 -3.21 1.78 -8.11
CA GLY A 108 -2.24 2.84 -7.87
C GLY A 108 -0.84 2.48 -8.34
N THR A 109 0.08 3.43 -8.18
CA THR A 109 1.50 3.28 -8.54
C THR A 109 2.33 3.49 -7.29
N TYR A 110 3.11 2.48 -6.90
CA TYR A 110 3.84 2.46 -5.62
C TYR A 110 5.35 2.33 -5.85
N PRO A 111 6.20 3.19 -5.24
CA PRO A 111 7.64 2.99 -5.27
C PRO A 111 8.01 1.76 -4.45
N ALA A 112 8.96 0.97 -4.96
CA ALA A 112 9.43 -0.25 -4.32
C ALA A 112 10.95 -0.37 -4.28
N THR A 113 11.44 -0.95 -3.20
CA THR A 113 12.85 -1.36 -3.03
C THR A 113 12.97 -2.86 -3.29
N VAL A 114 13.94 -3.26 -4.10
CA VAL A 114 14.23 -4.68 -4.35
C VAL A 114 15.08 -5.23 -3.21
N THR A 115 14.67 -6.37 -2.66
CA THR A 115 15.36 -7.08 -1.57
C THR A 115 15.50 -8.57 -1.90
N PRO A 116 16.31 -9.35 -1.15
CA PRO A 116 16.45 -10.79 -1.40
C PRO A 116 15.13 -11.56 -1.36
N GLU A 117 14.16 -11.10 -0.57
CA GLU A 117 12.86 -11.74 -0.40
C GLU A 117 11.81 -11.31 -1.46
N GLY A 118 12.08 -10.26 -2.24
CA GLY A 118 11.14 -9.74 -3.24
C GLY A 118 11.18 -8.21 -3.40
N LEU A 119 10.01 -7.59 -3.47
CA LEU A 119 9.79 -6.15 -3.64
C LEU A 119 9.07 -5.59 -2.41
N ARG A 120 9.72 -4.71 -1.66
CA ARG A 120 9.13 -4.01 -0.50
C ARG A 120 8.56 -2.67 -0.92
N PHE A 121 7.32 -2.37 -0.55
CA PHE A 121 6.60 -1.15 -0.91
C PHE A 121 5.61 -0.74 0.19
N THR A 122 5.18 0.52 0.22
CA THR A 122 4.17 1.01 1.16
C THR A 122 2.81 1.11 0.48
N ARG A 123 1.74 0.56 1.08
CA ARG A 123 0.36 0.72 0.59
C ARG A 123 -0.60 0.85 1.77
N GLY A 124 -1.50 1.84 1.73
CA GLY A 124 -2.45 2.11 2.84
C GLY A 124 -1.78 2.56 4.15
N GLY A 125 -0.49 2.94 4.12
CA GLY A 125 0.33 3.18 5.30
C GLY A 125 1.10 1.94 5.80
N GLU A 126 0.74 0.74 5.36
CA GLU A 126 1.38 -0.51 5.76
C GLU A 126 2.60 -0.85 4.89
N GLN A 127 3.59 -1.53 5.48
CA GLN A 127 4.72 -2.13 4.76
C GLN A 127 4.31 -3.47 4.14
N MET A 128 4.35 -3.54 2.82
CA MET A 128 4.04 -4.74 2.02
C MET A 128 5.32 -5.35 1.45
N LEU A 129 5.31 -6.67 1.28
CA LEU A 129 6.38 -7.44 0.63
C LEU A 129 5.77 -8.39 -0.40
N LEU A 130 5.94 -8.04 -1.67
CA LEU A 130 5.57 -8.85 -2.84
C LEU A 130 6.69 -9.85 -3.13
N ARG A 131 6.40 -11.15 -3.07
CA ARG A 131 7.39 -12.25 -3.08
C ARG A 131 7.20 -13.16 -4.29
N PRO A 132 8.26 -13.86 -4.76
CA PRO A 132 8.08 -15.03 -5.61
C PRO A 132 7.16 -16.06 -4.94
N SER A 133 6.29 -16.64 -5.74
CA SER A 133 5.30 -17.64 -5.36
C SER A 133 5.07 -18.57 -6.55
N ASP A 134 4.37 -19.68 -6.33
CA ASP A 134 3.59 -20.30 -7.40
C ASP A 134 2.10 -19.93 -7.26
N GLY A 135 1.32 -20.30 -8.28
CA GLY A 135 -0.10 -20.01 -8.42
C GLY A 135 -0.97 -20.71 -7.38
N ASP A 136 -0.55 -21.89 -6.91
CA ASP A 136 -1.25 -22.68 -5.90
C ASP A 136 -1.13 -22.00 -4.52
N ALA A 137 0.06 -21.51 -4.17
CA ALA A 137 0.33 -20.76 -2.95
C ALA A 137 -0.33 -19.36 -2.90
N THR A 138 -0.84 -18.83 -4.01
CA THR A 138 -1.62 -17.56 -4.00
C THR A 138 -2.98 -17.70 -3.35
N GLY A 139 -3.54 -18.92 -3.29
CA GLY A 139 -4.94 -19.18 -2.92
C GLY A 139 -5.97 -18.86 -4.02
N LEU A 140 -5.54 -18.36 -5.18
CA LEU A 140 -6.44 -17.92 -6.26
C LEU A 140 -6.64 -19.03 -7.31
N LYS A 141 -7.86 -19.59 -7.38
CA LYS A 141 -8.19 -20.76 -8.21
C LYS A 141 -7.84 -20.63 -9.70
N TRP A 142 -7.87 -19.42 -10.27
CA TRP A 142 -7.52 -19.18 -11.68
C TRP A 142 -6.00 -19.14 -11.94
N LEU A 143 -5.19 -18.95 -10.89
CA LEU A 143 -3.73 -18.99 -10.97
C LEU A 143 -3.15 -20.39 -10.70
N ALA A 144 -3.90 -21.29 -10.08
CA ALA A 144 -3.47 -22.64 -9.70
C ALA A 144 -2.72 -23.38 -10.83
N GLY A 145 -1.66 -24.10 -10.47
CA GLY A 145 -0.75 -24.79 -11.37
C GLY A 145 0.32 -23.91 -12.06
N LYS A 146 0.12 -22.58 -12.19
CA LYS A 146 1.15 -21.68 -12.75
C LYS A 146 2.35 -21.56 -11.80
N LYS A 147 3.58 -21.47 -12.33
CA LYS A 147 4.82 -21.52 -11.51
C LYS A 147 5.73 -20.28 -11.56
N ASP A 148 5.46 -19.29 -12.41
CA ASP A 148 6.11 -17.97 -12.37
C ASP A 148 5.09 -16.92 -11.87
N CYS A 149 5.05 -16.72 -10.55
CA CYS A 149 4.06 -15.87 -9.88
C CYS A 149 4.67 -14.99 -8.78
N LEU A 150 3.94 -13.93 -8.44
CA LEU A 150 4.22 -12.98 -7.38
C LEU A 150 3.00 -12.84 -6.47
N THR A 151 3.18 -12.86 -5.15
CA THR A 151 2.09 -12.70 -4.16
C THR A 151 2.48 -11.76 -3.03
N VAL A 152 1.51 -10.98 -2.54
CA VAL A 152 1.66 -10.12 -1.35
C VAL A 152 1.15 -10.85 -0.11
N LYS A 153 -0.04 -11.46 -0.23
CA LYS A 153 -0.76 -12.22 0.79
C LYS A 153 -1.65 -13.27 0.11
N SER A 154 -2.19 -14.23 0.87
CA SER A 154 -3.22 -15.14 0.36
C SER A 154 -4.41 -14.33 -0.16
N GLY A 155 -4.91 -14.68 -1.35
CA GLY A 155 -5.94 -13.92 -2.07
C GLY A 155 -5.41 -12.72 -2.88
N GLU A 156 -4.12 -12.41 -2.84
CA GLU A 156 -3.50 -11.36 -3.66
C GLU A 156 -2.23 -11.88 -4.36
N GLY A 157 -2.38 -12.21 -5.64
CA GLY A 157 -1.31 -12.76 -6.46
C GLY A 157 -1.49 -12.51 -7.95
N TYR A 158 -0.38 -12.55 -8.68
CA TYR A 158 -0.27 -12.28 -10.10
C TYR A 158 0.73 -13.24 -10.72
N CYS A 159 0.41 -13.85 -11.85
CA CYS A 159 1.33 -14.76 -12.56
C CYS A 159 1.67 -14.24 -13.95
N ARG A 160 2.76 -14.74 -14.54
CA ARG A 160 2.99 -14.57 -15.97
C ARG A 160 2.01 -15.43 -16.79
N ALA A 161 1.90 -15.08 -18.08
CA ALA A 161 1.05 -15.76 -19.06
C ALA A 161 1.43 -17.25 -19.21
#